data_AF-A0A7Y5F6F9-F1
#
_entry.id   AF-A0A7Y5F6F9-F1
#
_cell.length_a   1.000
_cell.length_b   1.000
_cell.length_c   1.000
_cell.angle_alpha   90.00
_cell.angle_beta   90.00
_cell.angle_gamma   90.00
#
_symmetry.space_group_name_H-M   'P 1'
#
loop_
_entity.id
_entity.type
_entity.pdbx_description
1 polymer ?
#
loop_
_entity_poly.entity_id
_entity_poly.type
_entity_poly.pdbx_seq_one_letter_code
_entity_poly.pdbx_strand_id
1 'polypeptide(L)'
;MKLRVSKVNIGLKSFVFFLLALGYSATTLFAQNNGESLFKANCAACHSTTSKKLVGPGLEGIQTKRSKEWLYKWIQNSQELIASGDKDAIAIFEEYSKIVMPAQAVTNEEIDLMLEYIANPPVSAVPSGNGTSDNSIPVVKETPLWVPILAIVVLLFIIVMLNMVYKSLYQVATSKNNN
;
A
#
# COMPACT_ATOMS: atom_id res chain seq x y z
N MET A 1 -21.71 32.60 50.98
CA MET A 1 -20.83 31.41 50.86
C MET A 1 -20.53 31.18 49.37
N LYS A 2 -19.34 31.56 48.89
CA LYS A 2 -18.95 31.46 47.46
C LYS A 2 -18.44 30.05 47.16
N LEU A 3 -19.15 29.27 46.35
CA LEU A 3 -18.66 27.96 45.86
C LEU A 3 -17.82 28.16 44.59
N ARG A 4 -16.58 27.69 44.66
CA ARG A 4 -15.48 27.92 43.72
C ARG A 4 -15.44 26.80 42.67
N VAL A 5 -16.05 27.00 41.50
CA VAL A 5 -16.16 26.02 40.39
C VAL A 5 -14.93 26.03 39.46
N SER A 6 -13.72 26.25 39.98
CA SER A 6 -12.55 26.58 39.15
C SER A 6 -11.66 25.40 38.74
N LYS A 7 -11.92 24.15 39.15
CA LYS A 7 -10.93 23.06 39.01
C LYS A 7 -11.13 22.07 37.84
N VAL A 8 -12.25 22.12 37.11
CA VAL A 8 -12.59 21.08 36.11
C VAL A 8 -12.03 21.38 34.70
N ASN A 9 -11.69 22.64 34.39
CA ASN A 9 -11.30 23.07 33.04
C ASN A 9 -9.82 22.87 32.66
N ILE A 10 -8.93 22.50 33.59
CA ILE A 10 -7.50 22.29 33.30
C ILE A 10 -7.25 20.91 32.69
N GLY A 11 -7.93 19.86 33.18
CA GLY A 11 -7.71 18.48 32.72
C GLY A 11 -8.25 18.21 31.30
N LEU A 12 -9.43 18.74 30.97
CA LEU A 12 -10.06 18.51 29.68
C LEU A 12 -9.31 19.19 28.52
N LYS A 13 -8.79 20.40 28.74
CA LYS A 13 -8.00 21.13 27.73
C LYS A 13 -6.63 20.49 27.51
N SER A 14 -5.99 20.00 28.57
CA SER A 14 -4.69 19.33 28.48
C SER A 14 -4.78 17.94 27.82
N PHE A 15 -5.90 17.24 28.01
CA PHE A 15 -6.15 15.93 27.39
C PHE A 15 -6.50 16.04 25.90
N VAL A 16 -7.29 17.05 25.50
CA VAL A 16 -7.59 17.33 24.08
C VAL A 16 -6.33 17.74 23.33
N PHE A 17 -5.44 18.52 23.95
CA PHE A 17 -4.16 18.92 23.33
C PHE A 17 -3.19 17.73 23.18
N PHE A 18 -3.19 16.81 24.14
CA PHE A 18 -2.38 15.58 24.08
C PHE A 18 -2.89 14.59 23.01
N LEU A 19 -4.21 14.44 22.86
CA LEU A 19 -4.81 13.61 21.80
C LEU A 19 -4.59 14.21 20.39
N LEU A 20 -4.62 15.54 20.26
CA LEU A 20 -4.34 16.21 18.99
C LEU A 20 -2.86 16.08 18.59
N ALA A 21 -1.94 16.08 19.56
CA ALA A 21 -0.50 15.90 19.34
C ALA A 21 -0.14 14.45 18.97
N LEU A 22 -0.79 13.44 19.56
CA LEU A 22 -0.59 12.03 19.20
C LEU A 22 -1.12 11.69 17.80
N GLY A 23 -2.19 12.36 17.35
CA GLY A 23 -2.75 12.17 16.01
C GLY A 23 -1.86 12.68 14.86
N TYR A 24 -0.95 13.61 15.14
CA TYR A 24 -0.05 14.19 14.12
C TYR A 24 1.14 13.30 13.74
N SER A 25 1.50 12.33 14.59
CA SER A 25 2.72 11.51 14.38
C SER A 25 2.46 10.20 13.63
N ALA A 26 1.21 9.90 13.25
CA ALA A 26 0.81 8.59 12.74
C ALA A 26 0.79 8.47 11.19
N THR A 27 1.25 9.47 10.44
CA THR A 27 1.03 9.52 8.98
C THR A 27 2.11 8.89 8.10
N THR A 28 3.15 8.26 8.65
CA THR A 28 4.17 7.60 7.82
C THR A 28 4.09 6.08 7.91
N LEU A 29 2.98 5.49 7.43
CA LEU A 29 3.04 4.13 6.89
C LEU A 29 3.63 4.24 5.48
N PHE A 30 4.96 4.15 5.38
CA PHE A 30 5.57 3.83 4.09
C PHE A 30 5.15 2.41 3.74
N ALA A 31 4.34 2.26 2.69
CA ALA A 31 4.13 0.97 2.07
C ALA A 31 5.52 0.43 1.68
N GLN A 32 5.94 -0.68 2.29
CA GLN A 32 7.19 -1.34 1.91
C GLN A 32 7.00 -1.85 0.49
N ASN A 33 7.58 -1.15 -0.49
CA ASN A 33 7.63 -1.61 -1.87
C ASN A 33 8.30 -2.98 -1.88
N ASN A 34 7.52 -4.04 -2.11
CA ASN A 34 8.06 -5.37 -2.29
C ASN A 34 8.19 -5.67 -3.79
N GLY A 35 9.23 -6.42 -4.16
CA GLY A 35 9.55 -6.72 -5.56
C GLY A 35 8.42 -7.41 -6.31
N GLU A 36 7.64 -8.24 -5.61
CA GLU A 36 6.48 -8.93 -6.16
C GLU A 36 5.40 -7.94 -6.64
N SER A 37 5.03 -6.96 -5.81
CA SER A 37 4.02 -5.96 -6.13
C SER A 37 4.47 -5.09 -7.30
N LEU A 38 5.74 -4.68 -7.30
CA LEU A 38 6.32 -3.90 -8.39
C LEU A 38 6.31 -4.69 -9.70
N PHE A 39 6.70 -5.96 -9.68
CA PHE A 39 6.68 -6.82 -10.86
C PHE A 39 5.26 -7.04 -11.38
N LYS A 40 4.30 -7.30 -10.49
CA LYS A 40 2.89 -7.48 -10.83
C LYS A 40 2.28 -6.24 -11.47
N ALA A 41 2.65 -5.05 -10.97
CA ALA A 41 2.14 -3.78 -11.48
C ALA A 41 2.73 -3.40 -12.85
N ASN A 42 4.02 -3.67 -13.09
CA ASN A 42 4.75 -3.11 -14.23
C ASN A 42 5.12 -4.14 -15.32
N CYS A 43 5.24 -5.42 -14.98
CA CYS A 43 5.90 -6.41 -15.84
C CYS A 43 5.03 -7.64 -16.16
N ALA A 44 4.20 -8.09 -15.20
CA ALA A 44 3.49 -9.37 -15.27
C ALA A 44 2.46 -9.47 -16.42
N ALA A 45 2.04 -8.35 -17.00
CA ALA A 45 1.17 -8.35 -18.18
C ALA A 45 1.87 -8.93 -19.42
N CYS A 46 3.19 -8.80 -19.51
CA CYS A 46 3.97 -9.15 -20.70
C CYS A 46 5.06 -10.20 -20.43
N HIS A 47 5.49 -10.38 -19.18
CA HIS A 47 6.60 -11.26 -18.81
C HIS A 47 6.24 -12.25 -17.71
N SER A 48 6.83 -13.44 -17.78
CA SER A 48 6.83 -14.44 -16.71
C SER A 48 8.15 -14.38 -15.93
N THR A 49 8.13 -14.73 -14.65
CA THR A 49 9.35 -14.97 -13.85
C THR A 49 10.06 -16.28 -14.24
N THR A 50 9.36 -17.16 -14.97
CA THR A 50 9.90 -18.41 -15.52
C THR A 50 10.40 -18.23 -16.95
N SER A 51 10.94 -19.27 -17.57
CA SER A 51 11.29 -19.34 -19.00
C SER A 51 10.10 -19.25 -19.96
N LYS A 52 8.86 -19.26 -19.46
CA LYS A 52 7.65 -19.16 -20.31
C LYS A 52 7.58 -17.81 -21.01
N LYS A 53 7.53 -17.83 -22.35
CA LYS A 53 7.23 -16.66 -23.19
C LYS A 53 5.74 -16.29 -23.06
N LEU A 54 5.47 -14.99 -22.93
CA LEU A 54 4.14 -14.40 -23.02
C LEU A 54 4.12 -13.45 -24.24
N VAL A 55 4.02 -12.14 -24.00
CA VAL A 55 4.28 -11.11 -25.02
C VAL A 55 5.80 -10.94 -25.19
N GLY A 56 6.51 -10.79 -24.08
CA GLY A 56 7.96 -10.78 -24.01
C GLY A 56 8.57 -12.13 -23.61
N PRO A 57 9.90 -12.24 -23.61
CA PRO A 57 10.62 -13.42 -23.12
C PRO A 57 10.32 -13.74 -21.65
N GLY A 58 10.48 -15.00 -21.28
CA GLY A 58 10.58 -15.39 -19.87
C GLY A 58 11.85 -14.83 -19.22
N LEU A 59 11.76 -14.35 -17.97
CA LEU A 59 12.84 -13.65 -17.28
C LEU A 59 13.70 -14.54 -16.37
N GLU A 60 13.49 -15.86 -16.44
CA GLU A 60 14.30 -16.82 -15.69
C GLU A 60 15.80 -16.64 -15.99
N GLY A 61 16.57 -16.44 -14.92
CA GLY A 61 18.01 -16.23 -14.98
C GLY A 61 18.44 -14.94 -15.69
N ILE A 62 17.58 -13.93 -15.81
CA ILE A 62 17.95 -12.70 -16.55
C ILE A 62 19.19 -12.01 -15.97
N GLN A 63 19.38 -12.08 -14.65
CA GLN A 63 20.52 -11.50 -13.94
C GLN A 63 21.88 -12.17 -14.27
N THR A 64 21.87 -13.39 -14.82
CA THR A 64 23.11 -14.07 -15.26
C THR A 64 23.39 -13.82 -16.75
N LYS A 65 22.35 -13.47 -17.52
CA LYS A 65 22.46 -13.21 -18.97
C LYS A 65 22.90 -11.78 -19.27
N ARG A 66 22.61 -10.82 -18.39
CA ARG A 66 22.80 -9.39 -18.61
C ARG A 66 23.32 -8.70 -17.36
N SER A 67 24.16 -7.68 -17.54
CA SER A 67 24.62 -6.86 -16.41
C SER A 67 23.47 -6.00 -15.86
N LYS A 68 23.60 -5.64 -14.59
CA LYS A 68 22.60 -4.85 -13.87
C LYS A 68 22.41 -3.48 -14.52
N GLU A 69 23.50 -2.83 -14.92
CA GLU A 69 23.50 -1.51 -15.54
C GLU A 69 22.82 -1.53 -16.91
N TRP A 70 22.97 -2.63 -17.66
CA TRP A 70 22.29 -2.80 -18.93
C TRP A 70 20.78 -2.99 -18.70
N LEU A 71 20.41 -3.80 -17.70
CA LEU A 71 19.00 -4.03 -17.34
C LEU A 71 18.31 -2.74 -16.86
N TYR A 72 18.98 -1.87 -16.12
CA TYR A 72 18.42 -0.57 -15.74
C TYR A 72 18.01 0.25 -16.96
N LYS A 73 18.94 0.42 -17.91
CA LYS A 73 18.67 1.18 -19.14
C LYS A 73 17.56 0.54 -19.97
N TRP A 74 17.60 -0.79 -20.11
CA TRP A 74 16.59 -1.53 -20.87
C TRP A 74 15.19 -1.40 -20.27
N ILE A 75 15.05 -1.57 -18.95
CA ILE A 75 13.76 -1.53 -18.25
C ILE A 75 13.21 -0.10 -18.21
N GLN A 76 14.06 0.90 -17.98
CA GLN A 76 13.65 2.30 -17.99
C GLN A 76 13.23 2.75 -19.39
N ASN A 77 14.06 2.49 -20.41
CA ASN A 77 13.74 2.83 -21.79
C ASN A 77 14.52 1.99 -22.81
N SER A 78 13.96 0.83 -23.17
CA SER A 78 14.53 -0.04 -24.21
C SER A 78 14.72 0.67 -25.57
N GLN A 79 13.84 1.62 -25.91
CA GLN A 79 13.89 2.30 -27.21
C GLN A 79 15.08 3.26 -27.33
N GLU A 80 15.46 3.93 -26.24
CA GLU A 80 16.70 4.72 -26.22
C GLU A 80 17.93 3.82 -26.40
N LEU A 81 17.94 2.63 -25.78
CA LEU A 81 19.05 1.71 -25.92
C LEU A 81 19.16 1.17 -27.35
N ILE A 82 18.03 0.83 -27.98
CA ILE A 82 17.97 0.44 -29.40
C ILE A 82 18.45 1.59 -30.30
N ALA A 83 17.95 2.82 -30.07
CA ALA A 83 18.33 4.00 -30.85
C ALA A 83 19.80 4.39 -30.68
N SER A 84 20.42 4.08 -29.54
CA SER A 84 21.85 4.29 -29.29
C SER A 84 22.76 3.37 -30.11
N GLY A 85 22.20 2.35 -30.76
CA GLY A 85 22.97 1.38 -31.56
C GLY A 85 23.49 0.19 -30.74
N ASP A 86 22.95 -0.07 -29.55
CA ASP A 86 23.29 -1.26 -28.77
C ASP A 86 22.89 -2.52 -29.56
N LYS A 87 23.91 -3.31 -29.94
CA LYS A 87 23.73 -4.48 -30.82
C LYS A 87 22.80 -5.52 -30.23
N ASP A 88 22.85 -5.70 -28.92
CA ASP A 88 22.06 -6.70 -28.23
C ASP A 88 20.61 -6.25 -28.09
N ALA A 89 20.40 -4.98 -27.78
CA ALA A 89 19.08 -4.36 -27.74
C ALA A 89 18.37 -4.47 -29.11
N ILE A 90 19.10 -4.20 -30.20
CA ILE A 90 18.61 -4.35 -31.57
C ILE A 90 18.29 -5.82 -31.87
N ALA A 91 19.19 -6.74 -31.55
CA ALA A 91 18.98 -8.17 -31.80
C ALA A 91 17.73 -8.71 -31.07
N ILE A 92 17.54 -8.33 -29.80
CA ILE A 92 16.34 -8.68 -29.03
C ILE A 92 15.10 -8.06 -29.69
N PHE A 93 15.15 -6.79 -30.08
CA PHE A 93 14.00 -6.14 -30.71
C PHE A 93 13.59 -6.84 -32.02
N GLU A 94 14.56 -7.29 -32.82
CA GLU A 94 14.28 -8.07 -34.03
C GLU A 94 13.75 -9.48 -33.74
N GLU A 95 14.32 -10.19 -32.76
CA GLU A 95 13.90 -11.53 -32.34
C GLU A 95 12.43 -11.55 -31.86
N TYR A 96 12.00 -10.49 -31.17
CA TYR A 96 10.65 -10.36 -30.63
C TYR A 96 9.72 -9.56 -31.56
N SER A 97 9.92 -9.69 -32.88
CA SER A 97 9.04 -9.13 -33.92
C SER A 97 8.84 -7.61 -33.84
N LYS A 98 9.83 -6.89 -33.32
CA LYS A 98 9.81 -5.43 -33.15
C LYS A 98 8.66 -4.95 -32.27
N ILE A 99 8.20 -5.78 -31.34
CA ILE A 99 7.26 -5.38 -30.31
C ILE A 99 7.96 -4.40 -29.37
N VAL A 100 7.39 -3.21 -29.22
CA VAL A 100 7.91 -2.16 -28.35
C VAL A 100 7.64 -2.51 -26.89
N MET A 101 8.70 -2.62 -26.08
CA MET A 101 8.58 -2.60 -24.62
C MET A 101 8.44 -1.13 -24.17
N PRO A 102 7.29 -0.71 -23.61
CA PRO A 102 7.10 0.67 -23.16
C PRO A 102 8.08 1.05 -22.06
N ALA A 103 8.48 2.33 -22.03
CA ALA A 103 9.28 2.88 -20.95
C ALA A 103 8.56 2.72 -19.60
N GLN A 104 9.31 2.30 -18.57
CA GLN A 104 8.77 2.09 -17.23
C GLN A 104 9.23 3.22 -16.31
N ALA A 105 8.29 3.85 -15.61
CA ALA A 105 8.57 4.91 -14.67
C ALA A 105 9.03 4.33 -13.32
N VAL A 106 10.16 3.63 -13.32
CA VAL A 106 10.73 2.93 -12.15
C VAL A 106 12.16 3.36 -11.89
N THR A 107 12.51 3.43 -10.61
CA THR A 107 13.86 3.73 -10.11
C THR A 107 14.76 2.50 -10.14
N ASN A 108 16.08 2.69 -10.02
CA ASN A 108 17.03 1.57 -9.99
C ASN A 108 16.79 0.67 -8.77
N GLU A 109 16.41 1.26 -7.63
CA GLU A 109 16.06 0.54 -6.40
C GLU A 109 14.81 -0.33 -6.58
N GLU A 110 13.79 0.18 -7.28
CA GLU A 110 12.60 -0.60 -7.61
C GLU A 110 12.91 -1.73 -8.60
N ILE A 111 13.80 -1.49 -9.56
CA ILE A 111 14.28 -2.53 -10.47
C ILE A 111 15.02 -3.61 -9.70
N ASP A 112 15.86 -3.25 -8.73
CA ASP A 112 16.58 -4.21 -7.89
C ASP A 112 15.63 -5.13 -7.13
N LEU A 113 14.58 -4.54 -6.53
CA LEU A 113 13.55 -5.31 -5.84
C LEU A 113 12.83 -6.28 -6.80
N MET A 114 12.50 -5.84 -8.02
CA MET A 114 11.89 -6.70 -9.04
C MET A 114 12.83 -7.82 -9.50
N LEU A 115 14.12 -7.51 -9.73
CA LEU A 115 15.11 -8.49 -10.14
C LEU A 115 15.33 -9.55 -9.07
N GLU A 116 15.40 -9.14 -7.79
CA GLU A 116 15.49 -10.08 -6.66
C GLU A 116 14.28 -11.02 -6.62
N TYR A 117 13.08 -10.47 -6.80
CA TYR A 117 11.85 -11.27 -6.91
C TYR A 117 11.89 -12.24 -8.12
N ILE A 118 12.45 -11.84 -9.26
CA ILE A 118 12.60 -12.70 -10.44
C ILE A 118 13.63 -13.83 -10.21
N ALA A 119 14.70 -13.56 -9.46
CA ALA A 119 15.73 -14.57 -9.17
C ALA A 119 15.25 -15.60 -8.14
N ASN A 120 14.49 -15.15 -7.14
CA ASN A 120 13.95 -15.97 -6.07
C ASN A 120 12.43 -15.84 -6.01
N PRO A 121 11.69 -16.21 -7.09
CA PRO A 121 10.25 -16.15 -7.04
C PRO A 121 9.81 -17.11 -5.95
N PRO A 122 8.93 -16.70 -5.02
CA PRO A 122 8.43 -17.61 -4.01
C PRO A 122 7.84 -18.81 -4.75
N VAL A 123 8.29 -20.01 -4.40
CA VAL A 123 7.79 -21.27 -4.96
C VAL A 123 6.26 -21.21 -4.95
N SER A 124 5.66 -21.11 -6.13
CA SER A 124 4.25 -20.76 -6.27
C SER A 124 3.35 -21.68 -5.45
N ALA A 125 2.57 -21.10 -4.54
CA ALA A 125 1.16 -21.48 -4.49
C ALA A 125 0.57 -21.08 -5.85
N VAL A 126 0.32 -22.10 -6.67
CA VAL A 126 -0.24 -22.02 -8.02
C VAL A 126 -1.50 -21.13 -8.05
N PRO A 127 -1.57 -20.06 -8.87
CA PRO A 127 -2.86 -19.51 -9.26
C PRO A 127 -3.38 -20.35 -10.43
N SER A 128 -4.20 -21.36 -10.12
CA SER A 128 -4.95 -22.08 -11.15
C SER A 128 -6.13 -21.20 -11.54
N GLY A 129 -5.98 -20.47 -12.64
CA GLY A 129 -7.12 -19.94 -13.37
C GLY A 129 -7.76 -21.07 -14.15
N ASN A 130 -8.85 -21.63 -13.64
CA ASN A 130 -9.84 -22.30 -14.46
C ASN A 130 -11.21 -21.71 -14.09
N GLY A 131 -11.83 -21.00 -15.03
CA GLY A 131 -13.18 -20.52 -14.86
C GLY A 131 -14.17 -21.68 -14.89
N THR A 132 -14.98 -21.77 -13.85
CA THR A 132 -16.45 -21.88 -13.90
C THR A 132 -16.98 -21.85 -12.47
N SER A 133 -18.07 -21.10 -12.30
CA SER A 133 -19.03 -21.04 -11.19
C SER A 133 -18.74 -21.89 -9.95
N ASP A 134 -18.55 -21.26 -8.79
CA ASP A 134 -19.57 -21.30 -7.73
C ASP A 134 -19.20 -20.38 -6.55
N ASN A 135 -20.19 -19.62 -6.07
CA ASN A 135 -20.28 -18.93 -4.77
C ASN A 135 -19.00 -18.32 -4.15
N SER A 136 -18.63 -17.11 -4.60
CA SER A 136 -17.76 -16.24 -3.80
C SER A 136 -18.52 -15.71 -2.59
N ILE A 137 -18.31 -16.37 -1.45
CA ILE A 137 -18.31 -15.75 -0.12
C ILE A 137 -17.54 -14.41 -0.24
N PRO A 138 -18.06 -13.29 0.27
CA PRO A 138 -17.38 -12.01 0.14
C PRO A 138 -15.97 -12.13 0.72
N VAL A 139 -14.97 -11.86 -0.13
CA VAL A 139 -13.59 -11.62 0.29
C VAL A 139 -13.65 -10.53 1.37
N VAL A 140 -13.57 -10.96 2.61
CA VAL A 140 -13.29 -10.07 3.73
C VAL A 140 -11.93 -9.50 3.42
N LYS A 141 -11.91 -8.23 2.99
CA LYS A 141 -10.73 -7.40 3.14
C LYS A 141 -10.31 -7.62 4.59
N GLU A 142 -9.11 -8.15 4.79
CA GLU A 142 -8.51 -8.29 6.12
C GLU A 142 -8.34 -6.88 6.69
N THR A 143 -9.44 -6.29 7.16
CA THR A 143 -9.44 -5.03 7.87
C THR A 143 -8.60 -5.31 9.09
N PRO A 144 -7.42 -4.71 9.18
CA PRO A 144 -6.47 -5.13 10.19
C PRO A 144 -7.11 -4.92 11.55
N LEU A 145 -6.97 -5.91 12.44
CA LEU A 145 -7.76 -6.07 13.67
C LEU A 145 -7.83 -4.82 14.56
N TRP A 146 -6.92 -3.85 14.39
CA TRP A 146 -6.93 -2.56 15.07
C TRP A 146 -8.04 -1.61 14.59
N VAL A 147 -8.55 -1.73 13.36
CA VAL A 147 -9.62 -0.88 12.81
C VAL A 147 -10.95 -1.06 13.55
N PRO A 148 -11.49 -2.29 13.77
CA PRO A 148 -12.70 -2.46 14.57
C PRO A 148 -12.50 -2.06 16.03
N ILE A 149 -11.30 -2.27 16.60
CA ILE A 149 -10.95 -1.85 17.96
C ILE A 149 -10.99 -0.32 18.08
N LEU A 150 -10.41 0.39 17.12
CA LEU A 150 -10.43 1.85 17.07
C LEU A 150 -11.86 2.39 16.94
N ALA A 151 -12.68 1.80 16.08
CA ALA A 151 -14.07 2.19 15.93
C ALA A 151 -14.89 2.02 17.23
N ILE A 152 -14.66 0.93 17.96
CA ILE A 152 -15.31 0.68 19.26
C ILE A 152 -14.86 1.71 20.30
N VAL A 153 -13.57 2.03 20.37
CA VAL A 153 -13.04 3.04 21.30
C VAL A 153 -13.63 4.42 21.03
N VAL A 154 -13.73 4.82 19.75
CA VAL A 154 -14.35 6.09 19.34
C VAL A 154 -15.83 6.12 19.69
N LEU A 155 -16.55 5.02 19.45
CA LEU A 155 -17.97 4.90 19.78
C LEU A 155 -18.21 5.03 21.30
N LEU A 156 -17.40 4.34 22.11
CA LEU A 156 -17.49 4.41 23.57
C LEU A 156 -17.17 5.81 24.10
N PHE A 157 -16.19 6.50 23.50
CA PHE A 157 -15.86 7.88 23.86
C PHE A 157 -17.04 8.83 23.59
N ILE A 158 -17.69 8.69 22.43
CA ILE A 158 -18.88 9.49 22.07
C ILE A 158 -20.02 9.23 23.07
N ILE A 159 -20.28 7.98 23.43
CA ILE A 159 -21.34 7.62 24.39
C ILE A 159 -21.07 8.25 25.76
N VAL A 160 -19.83 8.20 26.24
CA VAL A 160 -19.45 8.82 27.53
C VAL A 160 -19.60 10.33 27.47
N MET A 161 -19.18 10.97 26.37
CA MET A 161 -19.32 12.42 26.19
C MET A 161 -20.79 12.85 26.17
N LEU A 162 -21.65 12.11 25.46
CA LEU A 162 -23.08 12.38 25.39
C LEU A 162 -23.75 12.21 26.76
N ASN A 163 -23.43 11.15 27.50
CA ASN A 163 -23.95 10.94 28.86
C ASN A 163 -23.51 12.05 29.82
N MET A 164 -22.27 12.53 29.69
CA MET A 164 -21.75 13.63 30.51
C MET A 164 -22.49 14.95 30.21
N VAL A 165 -22.74 15.25 28.93
CA VAL A 165 -23.51 16.44 28.52
C VAL A 165 -24.97 16.32 28.92
N TYR A 166 -25.61 15.16 28.74
CA TYR A 166 -27.00 14.93 29.14
C TYR A 166 -27.21 15.20 30.64
N LYS A 167 -26.32 14.66 31.49
CA LYS A 167 -26.37 14.89 32.93
C LYS A 167 -26.19 16.37 33.28
N SER A 168 -25.30 17.07 32.58
CA SER A 168 -25.10 18.52 32.76
C SER A 168 -26.34 19.34 32.39
N LEU A 169 -27.02 18.99 31.30
CA LEU A 169 -28.25 19.67 30.87
C LEU A 169 -29.41 19.39 31.83
N TYR A 170 -29.53 18.15 32.31
CA TYR A 170 -30.57 17.76 33.27
C TYR A 170 -30.45 18.52 34.60
N GLN A 171 -29.24 18.73 35.11
CA GLN A 171 -28.99 19.52 36.32
C GLN A 171 -29.41 20.99 36.16
N VAL A 172 -29.17 21.58 34.98
CA VAL A 172 -29.58 22.97 34.70
C VAL A 172 -31.11 23.06 34.57
N ALA A 173 -31.74 22.11 33.87
CA ALA A 173 -33.20 22.08 33.72
C ALA A 173 -33.93 21.94 35.07
N THR A 174 -33.45 21.05 35.95
CA THR A 174 -34.02 20.86 37.29
C THR A 174 -33.73 22.03 38.22
N SER A 175 -32.58 22.70 38.09
CA SER A 175 -32.28 23.90 38.88
C SER A 175 -33.20 25.09 38.55
N LYS A 176 -33.71 25.18 37.31
CA LYS A 176 -34.65 26.23 36.88
C LYS A 176 -36.09 25.98 37.35
N ASN A 177 -36.45 24.72 37.62
CA ASN A 177 -37.79 24.35 38.06
C ASN A 177 -37.97 24.39 39.60
N ASN A 178 -36.87 24.56 40.34
CA ASN A 178 -36.83 24.57 41.80
C ASN A 178 -36.56 25.98 42.37
N ASN A 179 -36.75 27.02 41.56
CA ASN A 179 -36.51 28.43 41.90
C ASN A 179 -37.57 29.30 41.20
#